data_AF-A0A0B6YPX7-F1
#
_entry.id   AF-A0A0B6YPX7-F1
#
_cell.length_a   1.000
_cell.length_b   1.000
_cell.length_c   1.000
_cell.angle_alpha   90.00
_cell.angle_beta   90.00
_cell.angle_gamma   90.00
#
_symmetry.space_group_name_H-M   'P 1'
#
loop_
_entity.id
_entity.type
_entity.pdbx_description
1 polymer ?
#
loop_
_entity_poly.entity_id
_entity_poly.type
_entity_poly.pdbx_seq_one_letter_code
_entity_poly.pdbx_strand_id
1 'polypeptide(L)'
;SLFPYTDNMNFKQRLVTFGVYAILVLFEIFSYTDAVSRFAPELPYLPIRELTARAEIVLVESDPILDYPKVSLPNVKLIGGTAVSHAMPLKEPFKSFVDGAESGVVVIAFGSYILDLPKEISDKMTSAFKKLPLKVIWRVNMTSPSPDSILTGIWIPQNDLLGHPNIKLLVTHC
;
A
#
# COMPACT_ATOMS: atom_id res chain seq x y z
N SER A 1 -3.29 5.62 10.68
CA SER A 1 -4.35 6.65 10.65
C SER A 1 -3.81 7.97 11.19
N LEU A 2 -4.35 9.11 10.75
CA LEU A 2 -3.96 10.45 11.24
C LEU A 2 -4.29 10.68 12.73
N PHE A 3 -5.26 9.94 13.27
CA PHE A 3 -5.62 9.95 14.69
C PHE A 3 -5.89 8.52 15.19
N PRO A 4 -5.59 8.22 16.46
CA PRO A 4 -5.86 6.92 17.08
C PRO A 4 -7.33 6.80 17.56
N TYR A 5 -8.29 7.37 16.81
CA TYR A 5 -9.70 7.37 17.19
C TYR A 5 -10.40 6.13 16.63
N THR A 6 -11.28 5.53 17.44
CA THR A 6 -12.16 4.44 17.01
C THR A 6 -13.54 4.99 16.61
N ASP A 7 -14.49 4.10 16.36
CA ASP A 7 -15.91 4.42 16.15
C ASP A 7 -16.59 5.06 17.38
N ASN A 8 -16.02 4.89 18.58
CA ASN A 8 -16.49 5.51 19.81
C ASN A 8 -15.77 6.85 20.10
N MET A 9 -16.34 7.94 19.60
CA MET A 9 -15.80 9.30 19.76
C MET A 9 -16.71 10.22 20.57
N ASN A 10 -16.09 11.04 21.44
CA ASN A 10 -16.76 12.19 22.06
C ASN A 10 -16.94 13.35 21.08
N PHE A 11 -17.72 14.36 21.46
CA PHE A 11 -18.05 15.49 20.58
C PHE A 11 -16.82 16.21 20.01
N LYS A 12 -15.78 16.46 20.82
CA LYS A 12 -14.57 17.16 20.35
C LYS A 12 -13.80 16.34 19.33
N GLN A 13 -13.66 15.04 19.57
CA GLN A 13 -13.02 14.12 18.62
C GLN A 13 -13.80 14.07 17.30
N ARG A 14 -15.14 14.02 17.35
CA ARG A 14 -16.00 14.08 16.16
C ARG A 14 -15.80 15.37 15.38
N LEU A 15 -15.71 16.52 16.06
CA LEU A 15 -15.50 17.81 15.41
C LEU A 15 -14.15 17.89 14.70
N VAL A 16 -13.08 17.38 15.32
CA VAL A 16 -11.74 17.32 14.70
C VAL A 16 -11.75 16.37 13.49
N THR A 17 -12.30 15.17 13.65
CA THR A 17 -12.43 14.20 12.55
C THR A 17 -13.23 14.79 11.38
N PHE A 18 -14.32 15.50 11.66
CA PHE A 18 -15.11 16.19 10.63
C PHE A 18 -14.30 17.24 9.89
N GLY A 19 -13.54 18.08 10.62
CA GLY A 19 -12.70 19.11 10.00
C GLY A 19 -11.65 18.52 9.06
N VAL A 20 -10.96 17.45 9.50
CA VAL A 20 -9.97 16.76 8.66
C VAL A 20 -10.64 16.09 7.46
N TYR A 21 -11.78 15.43 7.65
CA TYR A 21 -12.54 14.85 6.56
C TYR A 21 -12.97 15.91 5.52
N ALA A 22 -13.44 17.07 5.96
CA ALA A 22 -13.80 18.17 5.07
C ALA A 22 -12.60 18.67 4.25
N ILE A 23 -11.41 18.79 4.86
CA ILE A 23 -10.17 19.15 4.15
C ILE A 23 -9.82 18.10 3.10
N LEU A 24 -9.92 16.81 3.44
CA LEU A 24 -9.64 15.72 2.50
C LEU A 24 -10.60 15.72 1.31
N VAL A 25 -11.91 15.91 1.56
CA VAL A 25 -12.92 16.01 0.50
C VAL A 25 -12.64 17.21 -0.40
N LEU A 26 -12.27 18.37 0.16
CA LEU A 26 -11.88 19.54 -0.64
C LEU A 26 -10.66 19.24 -1.50
N PHE A 27 -9.63 18.60 -0.93
CA PHE A 27 -8.44 18.23 -1.68
C PHE A 27 -8.77 17.28 -2.85
N GLU A 28 -9.64 16.29 -2.62
CA GLU A 28 -10.08 15.33 -3.62
C GLU A 28 -10.83 16.00 -4.79
N ILE A 29 -11.70 16.97 -4.49
CA ILE A 29 -12.43 17.76 -5.49
C ILE A 29 -11.47 18.46 -6.47
N PHE A 30 -10.32 18.95 -5.99
CA PHE A 30 -9.35 19.65 -6.83
C PHE A 30 -8.29 18.73 -7.47
N SER A 31 -8.11 17.50 -6.98
CA SER A 31 -7.01 16.63 -7.40
C SER A 31 -7.26 15.86 -8.71
N TYR A 32 -8.52 15.65 -9.11
CA TYR A 32 -8.87 14.77 -10.24
C TYR A 32 -9.61 15.48 -11.39
N THR A 33 -9.37 16.78 -11.54
CA THR A 33 -10.10 17.63 -12.50
C THR A 33 -9.81 17.29 -13.97
N ASP A 34 -8.67 16.67 -14.27
CA ASP A 34 -8.24 16.28 -15.63
C ASP A 34 -8.39 14.77 -15.91
N ALA A 35 -8.76 13.97 -14.90
CA ALA A 35 -8.77 12.51 -15.00
C ALA A 35 -9.64 12.00 -16.15
N VAL A 36 -10.83 12.57 -16.33
CA VAL A 36 -11.77 12.19 -17.39
C VAL A 36 -11.20 12.51 -18.77
N SER A 37 -10.68 13.72 -18.97
CA SER A 37 -10.04 14.10 -20.24
C SER A 37 -8.82 13.24 -20.58
N ARG A 38 -8.13 12.70 -19.57
CA ARG A 38 -6.93 11.88 -19.77
C ARG A 38 -7.24 10.41 -20.07
N PHE A 39 -8.22 9.83 -19.39
CA PHE A 39 -8.46 8.38 -19.41
C PHE A 39 -9.74 7.96 -20.13
N ALA A 40 -10.67 8.88 -20.37
CA ALA A 40 -11.89 8.64 -21.13
C ALA A 40 -12.22 9.86 -22.03
N PRO A 41 -11.31 10.23 -22.97
CA PRO A 41 -11.48 11.41 -23.82
C PRO A 41 -12.71 11.35 -24.74
N GLU A 42 -13.26 10.15 -24.97
CA GLU A 42 -14.47 9.90 -25.75
C GLU A 42 -15.78 10.25 -25.02
N LEU A 43 -15.74 10.42 -23.69
CA LEU A 43 -16.90 10.83 -22.92
C LEU A 43 -17.06 12.36 -22.97
N PRO A 44 -18.31 12.88 -22.90
CA PRO A 44 -18.53 14.30 -22.66
C PRO A 44 -17.72 14.74 -21.44
N TYR A 45 -17.05 15.90 -21.52
CA TYR A 45 -16.26 16.40 -20.39
C TYR A 45 -17.19 16.61 -19.18
N LEU A 46 -17.14 15.65 -18.26
CA LEU A 46 -17.86 15.63 -17.01
C LEU A 46 -16.81 15.50 -15.90
N PRO A 47 -16.96 16.19 -14.77
CA PRO A 47 -16.11 15.95 -13.62
C PRO A 47 -16.19 14.48 -13.18
N ILE A 48 -15.08 13.90 -12.73
CA ILE A 48 -15.03 12.48 -12.30
C ILE A 48 -16.14 12.15 -11.30
N ARG A 49 -16.49 13.10 -10.42
CA ARG A 49 -17.58 12.98 -9.45
C ARG A 49 -18.94 12.77 -10.10
N GLU A 50 -19.23 13.46 -11.21
CA GLU A 50 -20.49 13.27 -11.93
C GLU A 50 -20.54 11.91 -12.62
N LEU A 51 -19.43 11.45 -13.19
CA LEU A 51 -19.36 10.09 -13.74
C LEU A 51 -19.60 9.04 -12.66
N THR A 52 -18.95 9.17 -11.50
CA THR A 52 -19.16 8.27 -10.36
C THR A 52 -20.60 8.32 -9.86
N ALA A 53 -21.24 9.50 -9.81
CA ALA A 53 -22.63 9.65 -9.38
C ALA A 53 -23.64 9.01 -10.36
N ARG A 54 -23.29 8.90 -11.64
CA ARG A 54 -24.12 8.25 -12.68
C ARG A 54 -23.83 6.76 -12.83
N ALA A 55 -22.85 6.22 -12.11
CA ALA A 55 -22.49 4.81 -12.21
C ALA A 55 -23.64 3.90 -11.74
N GLU A 56 -24.08 3.01 -12.62
CA GLU A 56 -25.11 2.02 -12.30
C GLU A 56 -24.62 0.97 -11.29
N ILE A 57 -23.30 0.72 -11.28
CA ILE A 57 -22.62 -0.19 -10.35
C ILE A 57 -21.30 0.46 -9.94
N VAL A 58 -20.99 0.42 -8.64
CA VAL A 58 -19.70 0.83 -8.08
C VAL A 58 -19.08 -0.37 -7.40
N LEU A 59 -17.96 -0.87 -7.93
CA LEU A 59 -17.19 -1.95 -7.31
C LEU A 59 -16.16 -1.35 -6.35
N VAL A 60 -16.19 -1.76 -5.09
CA VAL A 60 -15.30 -1.25 -4.04
C VAL A 60 -14.48 -2.39 -3.47
N GLU A 61 -13.16 -2.21 -3.49
CA GLU A 61 -12.23 -3.17 -2.92
C GLU A 61 -12.16 -3.04 -1.39
N SER A 62 -13.14 -3.64 -0.72
CA SER A 62 -13.22 -3.69 0.73
C SER A 62 -13.89 -4.99 1.14
N ASP A 63 -13.51 -5.52 2.30
CA ASP A 63 -14.13 -6.69 2.91
C ASP A 63 -14.83 -6.27 4.21
N PRO A 64 -16.14 -6.50 4.37
CA PRO A 64 -16.89 -6.19 5.58
C PRO A 64 -16.33 -6.83 6.86
N ILE A 65 -15.56 -7.91 6.75
CA ILE A 65 -14.93 -8.59 7.89
C ILE A 65 -13.72 -7.79 8.41
N LEU A 66 -13.04 -7.04 7.52
CA LEU A 66 -11.80 -6.33 7.83
C LEU A 66 -12.03 -4.86 8.21
N ASP A 67 -13.25 -4.35 8.07
CA ASP A 67 -13.58 -2.94 8.25
C ASP A 67 -14.82 -2.76 9.13
N TYR A 68 -15.00 -1.54 9.66
CA TYR A 68 -16.21 -1.22 10.42
C TYR A 68 -17.43 -1.15 9.50
N PRO A 69 -18.65 -1.47 10.02
CA PRO A 69 -19.88 -1.31 9.26
C PRO A 69 -20.05 0.12 8.75
N LYS A 70 -20.24 0.26 7.43
CA LYS A 70 -20.47 1.54 6.75
C LYS A 70 -21.76 1.47 5.94
N VAL A 71 -22.45 2.61 5.83
CA VAL A 71 -23.63 2.72 4.97
C VAL A 71 -23.19 2.59 3.51
N SER A 72 -23.88 1.73 2.77
CA SER A 72 -23.62 1.46 1.36
C SER A 72 -24.92 1.58 0.56
N LEU A 73 -24.85 2.09 -0.66
CA LEU A 73 -26.00 2.18 -1.56
C LEU A 73 -26.24 0.84 -2.27
N PRO A 74 -27.48 0.54 -2.72
CA PRO A 74 -27.77 -0.73 -3.40
C PRO A 74 -26.90 -1.04 -4.62
N ASN A 75 -26.43 -0.01 -5.33
CA ASN A 75 -25.54 -0.11 -6.49
C ASN A 75 -24.05 -0.31 -6.14
N VAL A 76 -23.68 -0.22 -4.86
CA VAL A 76 -22.29 -0.42 -4.41
C VAL A 76 -22.09 -1.90 -4.06
N LYS A 77 -21.09 -2.54 -4.69
CA LYS A 77 -20.73 -3.94 -4.45
C LYS A 77 -19.31 -4.02 -3.88
N LEU A 78 -19.22 -4.59 -2.70
CA LEU A 78 -17.94 -4.86 -2.04
C LEU A 78 -17.37 -6.16 -2.61
N ILE A 79 -16.19 -6.09 -3.21
CA ILE A 79 -15.58 -7.22 -3.94
C ILE A 79 -14.33 -7.78 -3.25
N GLY A 80 -13.98 -7.30 -2.06
CA GLY A 80 -12.73 -7.65 -1.38
C GLY A 80 -11.51 -7.09 -2.12
N GLY A 81 -10.31 -7.60 -1.84
CA GLY A 81 -9.09 -7.19 -2.54
C GLY A 81 -8.93 -7.93 -3.87
N THR A 82 -8.80 -7.21 -4.99
CA THR A 82 -8.60 -7.85 -6.31
C THR A 82 -7.14 -8.02 -6.68
N ALA A 83 -6.25 -7.29 -6.01
CA ALA A 83 -4.82 -7.25 -6.31
C ALA A 83 -4.05 -8.51 -5.86
N VAL A 84 -4.67 -9.39 -5.05
CA VAL A 84 -4.01 -10.57 -4.49
C VAL A 84 -4.30 -11.80 -5.35
N SER A 85 -3.25 -12.54 -5.68
CA SER A 85 -3.34 -13.82 -6.36
C SER A 85 -2.61 -14.90 -5.55
N HIS A 86 -2.82 -16.16 -5.89
CA HIS A 86 -2.06 -17.25 -5.27
C HIS A 86 -0.56 -17.01 -5.48
N ALA A 87 0.21 -17.11 -4.40
CA ALA A 87 1.65 -16.91 -4.45
C ALA A 87 2.29 -17.95 -5.37
N MET A 88 3.04 -17.45 -6.36
CA MET A 88 3.79 -18.29 -7.27
C MET A 88 5.14 -18.68 -6.65
N PRO A 89 5.77 -19.78 -7.09
CA PRO A 89 7.12 -20.11 -6.66
C PRO A 89 8.11 -18.97 -6.94
N LEU A 90 8.90 -18.61 -5.93
CA LEU A 90 9.93 -17.59 -6.08
C LEU A 90 10.95 -18.01 -7.14
N LYS A 91 11.40 -17.03 -7.93
CA LYS A 91 12.52 -17.18 -8.88
C LYS A 91 13.81 -16.66 -8.25
N GLU A 92 14.94 -17.09 -8.81
CA GLU A 92 16.22 -16.48 -8.45
C GLU A 92 16.24 -14.97 -8.80
N PRO A 93 16.90 -14.13 -7.98
CA PRO A 93 17.70 -14.47 -6.80
C PRO A 93 16.90 -14.62 -5.50
N PHE A 94 15.59 -14.33 -5.51
CA PHE A 94 14.77 -14.32 -4.29
C PHE A 94 14.61 -15.70 -3.66
N LYS A 95 14.50 -16.73 -4.49
CA LYS A 95 14.35 -18.11 -4.03
C LYS A 95 15.49 -18.53 -3.11
N SER A 96 16.73 -18.57 -3.63
CA SER A 96 17.90 -18.96 -2.82
C SER A 96 18.09 -18.06 -1.59
N PHE A 97 17.84 -16.76 -1.72
CA PHE A 97 17.98 -15.81 -0.64
C PHE A 97 17.03 -16.11 0.54
N VAL A 98 15.75 -16.36 0.22
CA VAL A 98 14.68 -16.62 1.20
C VAL A 98 14.73 -18.04 1.74
N ASP A 99 15.05 -19.04 0.91
CA ASP A 99 15.19 -20.44 1.34
C ASP A 99 16.34 -20.60 2.34
N GLY A 100 17.46 -19.90 2.12
CA GLY A 100 18.62 -19.90 3.01
C GLY A 100 18.51 -18.96 4.22
N ALA A 101 17.31 -18.49 4.57
CA ALA A 101 17.09 -17.58 5.69
C ALA A 101 16.47 -18.32 6.89
N GLU A 102 17.30 -18.98 7.70
CA GLU A 102 16.86 -19.79 8.85
C GLU A 102 16.03 -19.00 9.88
N SER A 103 16.47 -17.78 10.21
CA SER A 103 15.73 -16.89 11.11
C SER A 103 14.48 -16.27 10.47
N GLY A 104 14.35 -16.33 9.15
CA GLY A 104 13.31 -15.66 8.37
C GLY A 104 13.74 -14.34 7.72
N VAL A 105 12.78 -13.71 7.05
CA VAL A 105 13.01 -12.54 6.18
C VAL A 105 12.00 -11.43 6.47
N VAL A 106 12.47 -10.18 6.46
CA VAL A 106 11.65 -8.97 6.46
C VAL A 106 11.58 -8.41 5.04
N VAL A 107 10.38 -8.11 4.57
CA VAL A 107 10.15 -7.40 3.30
C VAL A 107 9.86 -5.93 3.61
N ILE A 108 10.53 -5.02 2.90
CA ILE A 108 10.36 -3.58 3.08
C ILE A 108 10.02 -2.97 1.73
N ALA A 109 8.86 -2.31 1.63
CA ALA A 109 8.40 -1.68 0.40
C ALA A 109 7.50 -0.46 0.70
N PHE A 110 7.93 0.74 0.29
CA PHE A 110 7.23 1.99 0.57
C PHE A 110 6.32 2.46 -0.58
N GLY A 111 5.62 1.53 -1.23
CA GLY A 111 4.75 1.83 -2.35
C GLY A 111 5.51 2.26 -3.62
N SER A 112 4.79 2.52 -4.71
CA SER A 112 5.38 2.76 -6.04
C SER A 112 6.27 4.00 -6.12
N TYR A 113 6.00 5.02 -5.30
CA TYR A 113 6.60 6.35 -5.41
C TYR A 113 7.94 6.52 -4.68
N ILE A 114 8.20 5.73 -3.63
CA ILE A 114 9.40 5.89 -2.80
C ILE A 114 10.39 4.79 -3.18
N LEU A 115 11.23 5.09 -4.18
CA LEU A 115 12.37 4.26 -4.56
C LEU A 115 13.72 4.90 -4.21
N ASP A 116 13.77 6.22 -4.25
CA ASP A 116 14.97 6.99 -3.94
C ASP A 116 14.82 7.61 -2.55
N LEU A 117 15.70 7.20 -1.64
CA LEU A 117 15.76 7.74 -0.29
C LEU A 117 17.00 8.63 -0.16
N PRO A 118 16.90 9.75 0.59
CA PRO A 118 18.08 10.51 0.99
C PRO A 118 19.12 9.58 1.60
N LYS A 119 20.40 9.77 1.23
CA LYS A 119 21.51 8.89 1.67
C LYS A 119 21.55 8.70 3.19
N GLU A 120 21.29 9.77 3.94
CA GLU A 120 21.24 9.71 5.40
C GLU A 120 20.20 8.70 5.93
N ILE A 121 19.03 8.64 5.29
CA ILE A 121 17.96 7.70 5.66
C ILE A 121 18.35 6.29 5.25
N SER A 122 18.87 6.10 4.03
CA SER A 122 19.23 4.76 3.57
C SER A 122 20.41 4.16 4.34
N ASP A 123 21.38 4.98 4.76
CA ASP A 123 22.47 4.58 5.64
C ASP A 123 21.93 4.14 7.01
N LYS A 124 21.06 4.94 7.64
CA LYS A 124 20.46 4.61 8.94
C LYS A 124 19.66 3.31 8.89
N MET A 125 18.85 3.13 7.84
CA MET A 125 18.06 1.91 7.60
C MET A 125 18.97 0.70 7.40
N THR A 126 20.00 0.82 6.55
CA THR A 126 21.00 -0.24 6.34
C THR A 126 21.71 -0.63 7.64
N SER A 127 22.14 0.34 8.44
CA SER A 127 22.77 0.10 9.73
C SER A 127 21.84 -0.61 10.71
N ALA A 128 20.54 -0.32 10.67
CA ALA A 128 19.55 -1.04 11.47
C ALA A 128 19.37 -2.48 10.97
N PHE A 129 19.26 -2.69 9.64
CA PHE A 129 19.07 -4.02 9.05
C PHE A 129 20.23 -4.96 9.37
N LYS A 130 21.47 -4.47 9.33
CA LYS A 130 22.67 -5.26 9.68
C LYS A 130 22.67 -5.78 11.12
N LYS A 131 21.89 -5.18 12.01
CA LYS A 131 21.76 -5.61 13.42
C LYS A 131 20.64 -6.63 13.62
N LEU A 132 19.79 -6.85 12.62
CA LEU A 132 18.71 -7.82 12.71
C LEU A 132 19.27 -9.24 12.54
N PRO A 133 18.73 -10.24 13.26
CA PRO A 133 19.04 -11.64 13.02
C PRO A 133 18.34 -12.19 11.76
N LEU A 134 17.53 -11.37 11.09
CA LEU A 134 16.72 -11.68 9.91
C LEU A 134 17.41 -11.17 8.65
N LYS A 135 17.17 -11.85 7.52
CA LYS A 135 17.51 -11.26 6.22
C LYS A 135 16.48 -10.19 5.83
N VAL A 136 16.87 -9.27 4.97
CA VAL A 136 16.02 -8.17 4.51
C VAL A 136 15.92 -8.18 2.99
N ILE A 137 14.71 -8.12 2.46
CA ILE A 137 14.44 -7.78 1.07
C ILE A 137 13.86 -6.37 1.04
N TRP A 138 14.54 -5.46 0.38
CA TRP A 138 14.17 -4.04 0.37
C TRP A 138 13.94 -3.54 -1.05
N ARG A 139 12.72 -3.09 -1.32
CA ARG A 139 12.41 -2.40 -2.58
C ARG A 139 12.91 -0.95 -2.53
N VAL A 140 14.04 -0.70 -3.18
CA VAL A 140 14.76 0.58 -3.19
C VAL A 140 15.69 0.64 -4.40
N ASN A 141 15.94 1.84 -4.92
CA ASN A 141 16.88 2.07 -6.02
C ASN A 141 18.32 2.26 -5.48
N MET A 142 18.91 1.18 -4.98
CA MET A 142 20.32 1.18 -4.57
C MET A 142 20.92 -0.22 -4.68
N THR A 143 22.23 -0.27 -4.85
CA THR A 143 22.99 -1.53 -4.75
C THR A 143 22.95 -2.03 -3.31
N SER A 144 22.89 -3.35 -3.15
CA SER A 144 22.90 -3.93 -1.82
C SER A 144 24.22 -3.62 -1.09
N PRO A 145 24.15 -3.09 0.14
CA PRO A 145 25.31 -2.82 0.98
C PRO A 145 25.80 -4.07 1.74
N SER A 146 25.10 -5.20 1.62
CA SER A 146 25.44 -6.50 2.23
C SER A 146 24.61 -7.62 1.56
N PRO A 147 24.98 -8.09 0.36
CA PRO A 147 24.16 -8.99 -0.45
C PRO A 147 23.72 -10.28 0.26
N ASP A 148 24.50 -10.78 1.22
CA ASP A 148 24.18 -12.01 1.97
C ASP A 148 23.01 -11.84 2.96
N SER A 149 22.82 -10.62 3.47
CA SER A 149 21.82 -10.29 4.51
C SER A 149 20.74 -9.32 4.03
N ILE A 150 21.03 -8.55 2.98
CA ILE A 150 20.16 -7.50 2.45
C ILE A 150 20.12 -7.68 0.94
N LEU A 151 18.94 -7.96 0.37
CA LEU A 151 18.72 -7.95 -1.06
C LEU A 151 17.95 -6.68 -1.42
N THR A 152 18.41 -5.93 -2.41
CA THR A 152 17.79 -4.69 -2.87
C THR A 152 17.32 -4.80 -4.31
N GLY A 153 16.30 -4.03 -4.68
CA GLY A 153 15.87 -3.90 -6.06
C GLY A 153 14.77 -2.87 -6.25
N ILE A 154 14.68 -2.28 -7.45
CA ILE A 154 13.58 -1.36 -7.81
C ILE A 154 12.23 -2.08 -7.95
N TRP A 155 12.28 -3.41 -8.13
CA TRP A 155 11.14 -4.30 -8.20
C TRP A 155 11.41 -5.57 -7.38
N ILE A 156 10.38 -6.04 -6.69
CA ILE A 156 10.38 -7.31 -5.95
C ILE A 156 9.03 -8.03 -6.20
N PRO A 157 9.00 -9.38 -6.21
CA PRO A 157 7.77 -10.15 -6.35
C PRO A 157 6.98 -10.14 -5.03
N GLN A 158 6.43 -8.99 -4.64
CA GLN A 158 5.88 -8.78 -3.30
C GLN A 158 4.79 -9.80 -2.94
N ASN A 159 3.86 -10.11 -3.85
CA ASN A 159 2.81 -11.11 -3.61
C ASN A 159 3.41 -12.50 -3.29
N ASP A 160 4.36 -12.95 -4.12
CA ASP A 160 4.98 -14.26 -3.99
C ASP A 160 5.86 -14.33 -2.74
N LEU A 161 6.54 -13.24 -2.40
CA LEU A 161 7.29 -13.12 -1.15
C LEU A 161 6.33 -13.27 0.03
N LEU A 162 5.24 -12.50 0.09
CA LEU A 162 4.31 -12.54 1.22
C LEU A 162 3.61 -13.89 1.39
N GLY A 163 3.53 -14.71 0.34
CA GLY A 163 3.05 -16.10 0.44
C GLY A 163 4.09 -17.12 0.90
N HIS A 164 5.36 -16.73 1.06
CA HIS A 164 6.43 -17.65 1.43
C HIS A 164 6.56 -17.80 2.97
N PRO A 165 6.68 -19.03 3.52
CA PRO A 165 6.66 -19.29 4.97
C PRO A 165 7.81 -18.65 5.77
N ASN A 166 8.92 -18.33 5.11
CA ASN A 166 10.06 -17.66 5.72
C ASN A 166 9.88 -16.14 5.86
N ILE A 167 8.88 -15.53 5.20
CA ILE A 167 8.59 -14.11 5.43
C ILE A 167 7.90 -13.94 6.78
N LYS A 168 8.44 -13.04 7.60
CA LYS A 168 7.94 -12.79 8.97
C LYS A 168 7.26 -11.44 9.11
N LEU A 169 7.61 -10.48 8.26
CA LEU A 169 7.14 -9.10 8.38
C LEU A 169 7.15 -8.38 7.04
N LEU A 170 6.12 -7.56 6.81
CA LEU A 170 6.09 -6.52 5.79
C LEU A 170 6.15 -5.15 6.48
N VAL A 171 7.13 -4.33 6.10
CA VAL A 171 7.20 -2.91 6.46
C VAL A 171 6.76 -2.08 5.25
N THR A 172 5.70 -1.29 5.41
CA THR A 172 5.03 -0.53 4.34
C THR A 172 4.80 0.93 4.74
N HIS A 173 4.43 1.77 3.77
CA HIS A 173 4.20 3.21 3.91
C HIS A 173 2.76 3.62 4.32
N CYS A 174 1.90 2.65 4.61
CA CYS A 174 0.46 2.85 4.86
C CYS A 174 0.15 3.85 5.99
#